data_AF-A0AAV5JPV6-F1
#
_entry.id   AF-A0AAV5JPV6-F1
#
_cell.length_a   1.000
_cell.length_b   1.000
_cell.length_c   1.000
_cell.angle_alpha   90.00
_cell.angle_beta   90.00
_cell.angle_gamma   90.00
#
_symmetry.space_group_name_H-M   'P 1'
#
loop_
_entity.id
_entity.type
_entity.pdbx_description
1 polymer ?
#
loop_
_entity_poly.entity_id
_entity_poly.type
_entity_poly.pdbx_seq_one_letter_code
_entity_poly.pdbx_strand_id
1 'polypeptide(L)'
;MRNGNREALTALRKRARTTKTSVPSPFESIMKDIGGPGSRPLVKEVCATCGNHDSNEPTWMMFPGTDIFGKIPFHAAHTILETDQARLDYEAKKLQSNVKEKSFLISEKGVLADKISPGVLRSLVTLSDKPRE
;
A
#
# COMPACT_ATOMS: atom_id res chain seq x y z
N MET A 1 -17.40 -27.32 -28.60
CA MET A 1 -17.84 -26.44 -27.48
C MET A 1 -16.66 -25.58 -27.03
N ARG A 2 -16.59 -24.30 -27.43
CA ARG A 2 -15.40 -23.45 -27.15
C ARG A 2 -15.73 -22.00 -26.74
N ASN A 3 -17.01 -21.61 -26.69
CA ASN A 3 -17.45 -20.22 -26.47
C ASN A 3 -18.24 -19.99 -25.16
N GLY A 4 -18.62 -21.04 -24.44
CA GLY A 4 -19.50 -20.93 -23.26
C GLY A 4 -18.92 -20.08 -22.13
N ASN A 5 -17.62 -20.20 -21.85
CA ASN A 5 -16.96 -19.39 -20.82
C ASN A 5 -16.94 -17.90 -21.19
N ARG A 6 -16.84 -17.56 -22.47
CA ARG A 6 -16.86 -16.17 -22.95
C ARG A 6 -18.26 -15.57 -22.84
N GLU A 7 -19.28 -16.34 -23.18
CA GLU A 7 -20.68 -15.94 -23.09
C GLU A 7 -21.13 -15.76 -21.63
N ALA A 8 -20.77 -16.70 -20.74
CA ALA A 8 -21.06 -16.61 -19.31
C ALA A 8 -20.40 -15.39 -18.65
N LEU A 9 -19.13 -15.14 -18.95
CA LEU A 9 -18.40 -13.97 -18.43
C LEU A 9 -18.98 -12.65 -18.97
N THR A 10 -19.48 -12.64 -20.20
CA THR A 10 -20.14 -11.47 -20.79
C THR A 10 -21.51 -11.23 -20.14
N ALA A 11 -22.28 -12.28 -19.85
CA ALA A 11 -23.56 -12.19 -19.17
C ALA A 11 -23.40 -11.66 -17.73
N LEU A 12 -22.38 -12.14 -17.00
CA LEU A 12 -22.07 -11.66 -15.65
C LEU A 12 -21.69 -10.17 -15.64
N ARG A 13 -20.86 -9.72 -16.60
CA ARG A 13 -20.50 -8.29 -16.74
C ARG A 13 -21.71 -7.40 -17.05
N LYS A 14 -22.60 -7.86 -17.93
CA LYS A 14 -23.86 -7.14 -18.22
C LYS A 14 -24.73 -7.00 -16.97
N ARG A 15 -24.81 -8.03 -16.14
CA ARG A 15 -25.55 -8.01 -14.87
C ARG A 15 -24.92 -7.07 -13.84
N ALA A 16 -23.59 -7.06 -13.75
CA ALA A 16 -22.83 -6.23 -12.80
C ALA A 16 -22.59 -4.78 -13.28
N ARG A 17 -23.01 -4.42 -14.50
CA ARG A 17 -22.76 -3.11 -15.14
C ARG A 17 -21.27 -2.71 -15.23
N THR A 18 -20.37 -3.68 -15.34
CA THR A 18 -18.93 -3.41 -15.46
C THR A 18 -18.48 -3.39 -16.92
N THR A 19 -17.69 -2.39 -17.31
CA THR A 19 -17.05 -2.34 -18.63
C THR A 19 -15.80 -3.21 -18.66
N LYS A 20 -15.45 -3.75 -19.83
CA LYS A 20 -14.21 -4.50 -20.03
C LYS A 20 -13.03 -3.51 -19.88
N THR A 21 -12.42 -3.43 -18.70
CA THR A 21 -11.25 -2.58 -18.49
C THR A 21 -10.06 -3.25 -19.17
N SER A 22 -9.40 -2.54 -20.08
CA SER A 22 -8.09 -2.95 -20.64
C SER A 22 -6.93 -2.67 -19.67
N VAL A 23 -7.25 -2.09 -18.51
CA VAL A 23 -6.31 -1.88 -17.42
C VAL A 23 -6.07 -3.25 -16.76
N PRO A 24 -4.80 -3.72 -16.68
CA PRO A 24 -4.45 -4.91 -15.93
C PRO A 24 -5.06 -4.82 -14.54
N SER A 25 -5.63 -5.93 -14.06
CA SER A 25 -6.12 -5.94 -12.69
C SER A 25 -4.96 -5.62 -11.73
N PRO A 26 -5.20 -4.97 -10.58
CA PRO A 26 -4.16 -4.73 -9.58
C PRO A 26 -3.37 -6.01 -9.28
N PHE A 27 -4.06 -7.15 -9.21
CA PHE A 27 -3.47 -8.49 -9.11
C PHE A 27 -2.45 -8.79 -10.24
N GLU A 28 -2.84 -8.60 -11.50
CA GLU A 28 -2.00 -8.88 -12.66
C GLU A 28 -0.80 -7.93 -12.76
N SER A 29 -0.97 -6.67 -12.35
CA SER A 29 0.13 -5.70 -12.31
C SER A 29 1.16 -6.05 -11.23
N ILE A 30 0.70 -6.48 -10.05
CA ILE A 30 1.54 -6.86 -8.91
C ILE A 30 2.29 -8.16 -9.23
N MET A 31 1.60 -9.16 -9.78
CA MET A 31 2.16 -10.48 -10.08
C MET A 31 3.18 -10.46 -11.24
N LYS A 32 3.27 -9.38 -12.01
CA LYS A 32 4.24 -9.26 -13.11
C LYS A 32 5.69 -9.19 -12.62
N ASP A 33 5.92 -8.60 -11.46
CA ASP A 33 7.24 -8.39 -10.88
C ASP A 33 7.67 -9.54 -9.96
N ILE A 34 6.72 -10.41 -9.57
CA ILE A 34 6.93 -11.56 -8.70
C ILE A 34 7.15 -12.79 -9.60
N GLY A 35 8.38 -12.93 -10.07
CA GLY A 35 9.01 -14.13 -10.68
C GLY A 35 8.09 -15.20 -11.30
N GLY A 36 8.02 -15.24 -12.63
CA GLY A 36 7.41 -16.35 -13.36
C GLY A 36 8.11 -17.70 -13.10
N PRO A 37 7.41 -18.84 -13.28
CA PRO A 37 7.89 -20.18 -12.93
C PRO A 37 8.89 -20.75 -13.98
N GLY A 38 9.94 -20.00 -14.32
CA GLY A 38 10.83 -20.32 -15.46
C GLY A 38 12.33 -20.07 -15.27
N SER A 39 12.76 -19.21 -14.35
CA SER A 39 14.19 -18.98 -14.10
C SER A 39 14.57 -19.51 -12.72
N ARG A 40 15.18 -20.69 -12.66
CA ARG A 40 15.86 -21.17 -11.44
C ARG A 40 17.25 -20.53 -11.41
N PRO A 41 17.52 -19.53 -10.55
CA PRO A 41 18.86 -19.00 -10.39
C PRO A 41 19.72 -20.06 -9.70
N LEU A 42 21.00 -20.19 -10.07
CA LEU A 42 21.94 -21.16 -9.49
C LEU A 42 22.19 -20.91 -7.98
N VAL A 43 21.91 -19.70 -7.51
CA VAL A 43 21.90 -19.30 -6.09
C VAL A 43 20.57 -18.62 -5.82
N LYS A 44 19.75 -19.22 -4.94
CA LYS A 44 18.49 -18.60 -4.50
C LYS A 44 18.86 -17.53 -3.48
N GLU A 45 18.83 -16.26 -3.87
CA GLU A 45 18.90 -15.17 -2.89
C GLU A 45 17.73 -15.37 -1.91
N VAL A 46 18.06 -15.68 -0.65
CA VAL A 46 17.05 -15.87 0.38
C VAL A 46 16.61 -14.49 0.82
N CYS A 47 15.35 -14.16 0.58
CA CYS A 47 14.77 -12.91 1.06
C CYS A 47 14.91 -12.83 2.59
N ALA A 48 15.47 -11.72 3.09
CA ALA A 48 15.76 -11.52 4.52
C ALA A 48 14.52 -11.71 5.41
N THR A 49 13.35 -11.29 4.91
CA THR A 49 12.09 -11.36 5.65
C THR A 49 11.42 -12.73 5.52
N CYS A 50 11.57 -13.43 4.39
CA CYS A 50 11.10 -14.82 4.28
C CYS A 50 11.96 -15.78 5.10
N GLY A 51 13.28 -15.58 5.12
CA GLY A 51 14.21 -16.53 5.71
C GLY A 51 13.97 -17.97 5.19
N ASN A 52 13.74 -18.91 6.11
CA ASN A 52 13.45 -20.32 5.80
C ASN A 52 11.95 -20.62 5.58
N HIS A 53 11.07 -19.62 5.61
CA HIS A 53 9.64 -19.81 5.39
C HIS A 53 9.35 -20.10 3.90
N ASP A 54 8.26 -20.81 3.61
CA ASP A 54 7.86 -21.08 2.22
C ASP A 54 7.36 -19.80 1.56
N SER A 55 8.19 -19.22 0.70
CA SER A 55 7.87 -18.02 -0.09
C SER A 55 6.59 -18.16 -0.93
N ASN A 56 6.20 -19.40 -1.27
CA ASN A 56 5.01 -19.69 -2.06
C ASN A 56 3.79 -20.06 -1.20
N GLU A 57 3.91 -20.04 0.13
CA GLU A 57 2.79 -20.30 1.02
C GLU A 57 1.65 -19.34 0.68
N PRO A 58 0.45 -19.85 0.39
CA PRO A 58 -0.60 -18.98 -0.06
C PRO A 58 -1.19 -18.17 1.09
N THR A 59 -1.02 -16.85 1.00
CA THR A 59 -1.42 -15.86 1.99
C THR A 59 -2.60 -15.05 1.46
N TRP A 60 -3.60 -14.81 2.31
CA TRP A 60 -4.68 -13.88 1.99
C TRP A 60 -4.25 -12.46 2.27
N MET A 61 -4.36 -11.59 1.27
CA MET A 61 -4.07 -10.17 1.39
C MET A 61 -5.23 -9.35 0.84
N MET A 62 -5.57 -8.25 1.52
CA MET A 62 -6.43 -7.21 0.98
C MET A 62 -5.59 -6.26 0.12
N PHE A 63 -5.98 -6.03 -1.13
CA PHE A 63 -5.20 -5.17 -2.01
C PHE A 63 -5.37 -3.68 -1.62
N PRO A 64 -4.28 -2.92 -1.47
CA PRO A 64 -4.33 -1.51 -1.10
C PRO A 64 -5.26 -0.70 -2.02
N GLY A 65 -6.11 0.15 -1.43
CA GLY A 65 -7.04 0.99 -2.17
C GLY A 65 -8.25 0.25 -2.78
N THR A 66 -8.48 -1.00 -2.39
CA THR A 66 -9.62 -1.81 -2.86
C THR A 66 -10.30 -2.54 -1.69
N ASP A 67 -11.49 -3.08 -1.94
CA ASP A 67 -12.24 -3.98 -1.08
C ASP A 67 -12.02 -5.47 -1.42
N ILE A 68 -10.97 -5.78 -2.19
CA ILE A 68 -10.73 -7.10 -2.76
C ILE A 68 -9.68 -7.85 -1.93
N PHE A 69 -10.03 -9.07 -1.52
CA PHE A 69 -9.10 -10.05 -0.96
C PHE A 69 -8.63 -11.02 -2.05
N GLY A 70 -7.33 -11.26 -2.10
CA GLY A 70 -6.74 -12.25 -2.98
C GLY A 70 -5.79 -13.17 -2.24
N LYS A 71 -5.70 -14.41 -2.73
CA LYS A 71 -4.72 -15.40 -2.30
C LYS A 71 -3.47 -15.22 -3.16
N ILE A 72 -2.37 -14.79 -2.56
CA ILE A 72 -1.08 -14.52 -3.22
C ILE A 72 0.05 -15.27 -2.47
N PRO A 73 1.22 -15.49 -3.09
CA PRO A 73 2.38 -16.03 -2.37
C PRO A 73 2.77 -15.18 -1.16
N PHE A 74 3.25 -15.79 -0.09
CA PHE A 74 3.72 -15.07 1.10
C PHE A 74 4.79 -14.02 0.75
N HIS A 75 5.74 -14.39 -0.11
CA HIS A 75 6.77 -13.47 -0.57
C HIS A 75 6.21 -12.29 -1.40
N ALA A 76 5.07 -12.45 -2.04
CA ALA A 76 4.39 -11.32 -2.66
C ALA A 76 3.81 -10.39 -1.60
N ALA A 77 3.10 -10.96 -0.62
CA ALA A 77 2.38 -10.22 0.40
C ALA A 77 3.32 -9.33 1.23
N HIS A 78 4.38 -9.90 1.80
CA HIS A 78 5.27 -9.12 2.67
C HIS A 78 6.07 -8.05 1.91
N THR A 79 6.37 -8.23 0.62
CA THR A 79 7.15 -7.28 -0.18
C THR A 79 6.29 -6.08 -0.55
N ILE A 80 5.01 -6.31 -0.84
CA ILE A 80 4.03 -5.22 -1.01
C ILE A 80 3.93 -4.43 0.31
N LEU A 81 3.77 -5.12 1.44
CA LEU A 81 3.67 -4.47 2.75
C LEU A 81 4.92 -3.69 3.13
N GLU A 82 6.12 -4.22 2.90
CA GLU A 82 7.39 -3.53 3.14
C GLU A 82 7.55 -2.27 2.28
N THR A 83 7.20 -2.37 1.00
CA THR A 83 7.24 -1.23 0.07
C THR A 83 6.25 -0.15 0.49
N ASP A 84 5.03 -0.55 0.87
CA ASP A 84 4.01 0.37 1.37
C ASP A 84 4.42 1.02 2.70
N GLN A 85 5.03 0.27 3.62
CA GLN A 85 5.55 0.82 4.87
C GLN A 85 6.60 1.92 4.61
N ALA A 86 7.56 1.66 3.73
CA ALA A 86 8.60 2.63 3.38
C ALA A 86 7.99 3.90 2.76
N ARG A 87 6.97 3.74 1.90
CA ARG A 87 6.23 4.87 1.31
C ARG A 87 5.47 5.67 2.38
N LEU A 88 4.76 4.99 3.28
CA LEU A 88 4.01 5.63 4.37
C LEU A 88 4.94 6.39 5.32
N ASP A 89 6.11 5.84 5.66
CA ASP A 89 7.11 6.52 6.50
C ASP A 89 7.61 7.82 5.84
N TYR A 90 7.85 7.78 4.52
CA TYR A 90 8.24 8.96 3.76
C TYR A 90 7.12 10.01 3.73
N GLU A 91 5.88 9.60 3.43
CA GLU A 91 4.71 10.48 3.39
C GLU A 91 4.43 11.12 4.76
N ALA A 92 4.57 10.34 5.85
CA ALA A 92 4.43 10.83 7.22
C ALA A 92 5.48 11.90 7.55
N LYS A 93 6.76 11.66 7.22
CA LYS A 93 7.84 12.65 7.41
C LYS A 93 7.59 13.93 6.59
N LYS A 94 7.14 13.77 5.35
CA LYS A 94 6.81 14.90 4.47
C LYS A 94 5.64 15.71 5.03
N LEU A 95 4.58 15.05 5.49
CA LEU A 95 3.44 15.70 6.14
C LEU A 95 3.87 16.44 7.40
N GLN A 96 4.67 15.81 8.26
CA GLN A 96 5.20 16.43 9.47
C GLN A 96 6.02 17.70 9.15
N SER A 97 6.87 17.66 8.12
CA SER A 97 7.63 18.84 7.66
C SER A 97 6.70 19.96 7.18
N ASN A 98 5.65 19.62 6.42
CA ASN A 98 4.70 20.59 5.93
C ASN A 98 3.93 21.26 7.09
N VAL A 99 3.45 20.46 8.05
CA VAL A 99 2.79 20.97 9.26
C VAL A 99 3.72 21.91 10.03
N LYS A 100 5.00 21.53 10.23
CA LYS A 100 6.01 22.39 10.87
C LYS A 100 6.13 23.75 10.19
N GLU A 101 6.31 23.74 8.87
CA GLU A 101 6.45 24.96 8.06
C GLU A 101 5.20 25.84 8.16
N LYS A 102 4.00 25.26 8.00
CA LYS A 102 2.75 26.04 8.07
C LYS A 102 2.48 26.56 9.47
N SER A 103 2.73 25.78 10.52
CA SER A 103 2.63 26.23 11.90
C SER A 103 3.57 27.39 12.20
N PHE A 104 4.81 27.35 11.67
CA PHE A 104 5.76 28.45 11.79
C PHE A 104 5.25 29.72 11.10
N LEU A 105 4.79 29.62 9.84
CA LEU A 105 4.22 30.75 9.10
C LEU A 105 2.99 31.35 9.79
N ILE A 106 2.15 30.54 10.45
CA ILE A 106 1.01 31.03 11.23
C ILE A 106 1.50 31.79 12.46
N SER A 107 2.55 31.29 13.13
CA SER A 107 3.15 31.95 14.29
C SER A 107 3.73 33.33 13.95
N GLU A 108 4.23 33.53 12.73
CA GLU A 108 4.76 34.82 12.28
C GLU A 108 3.68 35.84 11.89
N LYS A 109 2.43 35.42 11.65
CA LYS A 109 1.33 36.30 11.17
C LYS A 109 0.60 37.10 12.26
N GLY A 110 1.21 37.34 13.42
CA GLY A 110 0.66 38.26 14.44
C GLY A 110 -0.64 37.79 15.08
N VAL A 111 -1.78 38.45 14.80
CA VAL A 111 -3.11 38.25 15.44
C VAL A 111 -3.59 36.79 15.54
N LEU A 112 -3.07 35.87 14.72
CA LEU A 112 -3.34 34.43 14.82
C LEU A 112 -2.52 33.72 15.92
N ALA A 113 -1.31 34.19 16.23
CA ALA A 113 -0.47 33.69 17.32
C ALA A 113 -1.08 34.01 18.71
N ASP A 114 -1.81 35.14 18.82
CA ASP A 114 -2.54 35.49 20.05
C ASP A 114 -3.79 34.60 20.26
N LYS A 115 -4.35 34.02 19.18
CA LYS A 115 -5.53 33.15 19.25
C LYS A 115 -5.22 31.68 19.50
N ILE A 116 -4.03 31.21 19.11
CA ILE A 116 -3.61 29.81 19.29
C ILE A 116 -2.35 29.82 20.15
N SER A 117 -2.44 29.27 21.37
CA SER A 117 -1.31 29.29 22.28
C SER A 117 -0.09 28.59 21.66
N PRO A 118 1.14 29.12 21.86
CA PRO A 118 2.36 28.49 21.36
C PRO A 118 2.54 27.03 21.82
N GLY A 119 1.94 26.65 22.96
CA GLY A 119 1.91 25.27 23.44
C GLY A 119 1.10 24.33 22.55
N VAL A 120 -0.03 24.80 22.00
CA VAL A 120 -0.88 24.03 21.08
C VAL A 120 -0.21 23.87 19.71
N LEU A 121 0.47 24.90 19.21
CA LEU A 121 1.25 24.78 17.96
C LEU A 121 2.40 23.77 18.11
N ARG A 122 3.08 23.77 19.26
CA ARG A 122 4.13 22.78 19.55
C ARG A 122 3.57 21.37 19.62
N SER A 123 2.43 21.15 20.29
CA SER A 123 1.84 19.81 20.41
C SER A 123 1.39 19.21 19.07
N LEU A 124 0.88 20.03 18.14
CA LEU A 124 0.53 19.60 16.78
C LEU A 124 1.74 19.10 15.97
N VAL A 125 2.92 19.64 16.26
CA VAL A 125 4.17 19.32 15.57
C VAL A 125 4.90 18.13 16.23
N THR A 126 4.74 17.98 17.54
CA THR A 126 5.37 16.93 18.35
C THR A 126 4.47 15.73 18.60
N LEU A 127 3.59 15.38 17.66
CA LEU A 127 2.88 14.09 17.68
C LEU A 127 3.93 12.97 17.55
N SER A 128 4.52 12.60 18.67
CA SER A 128 5.25 11.36 18.85
C SER A 128 4.22 10.37 19.37
N ASP A 129 3.88 9.37 18.57
CA ASP A 129 3.24 8.17 19.06
C ASP A 129 4.23 7.48 19.99
N LYS A 130 4.21 7.85 21.27
CA LYS A 130 4.87 7.04 22.29
C LYS A 130 4.04 5.75 22.39
N PRO A 131 4.64 4.57 22.21
CA PRO A 131 3.93 3.33 22.47
C PRO A 131 3.43 3.36 23.91
N ARG A 132 2.16 3.02 24.13
CA ARG A 132 1.64 2.78 25.47
C ARG A 132 2.20 1.43 25.91
N GLU A 133 3.01 1.44 26.95
CA GLU A 133 3.37 0.23 27.71
C GLU A 133 2.14 -0.36 28.41
#